data_AF-A0A2W0CYS6-F1
#
_entry.id   AF-A0A2W0CYS6-F1
#
_cell.length_a   1.000
_cell.length_b   1.000
_cell.length_c   1.000
_cell.angle_alpha   90.00
_cell.angle_beta   90.00
_cell.angle_gamma   90.00
#
_symmetry.space_group_name_H-M   'P 1'
#
loop_
_entity.id
_entity.type
_entity.pdbx_description
1 polymer ?
#
loop_
_entity_poly.entity_id
_entity_poly.type
_entity_poly.pdbx_seq_one_letter_code
_entity_poly.pdbx_strand_id
1 'polypeptide(L)'
;MAQIKVFGVREQLNPMKEQLASVIHSVLMDVLGLPENKKFQRYFPMNMEDFQYPPDRSAAYTIVEISMFEGRSMETKKDLIQQLYKQIHEKLLLPVHDLEITIFETPRAHWGIRGLPGDELELNYNVEV
;
A
#
# COMPACT_ATOMS: atom_id res chain seq x y z
N MET A 1 8.92 -5.65 -6.26
CA MET A 1 7.66 -6.36 -5.89
C MET A 1 7.03 -5.60 -4.77
N ALA A 2 5.70 -5.63 -4.61
CA ALA A 2 5.03 -5.02 -3.47
C ALA A 2 3.87 -5.89 -2.98
N GLN A 3 3.67 -5.93 -1.68
CA GLN A 3 2.49 -6.47 -1.03
C GLN A 3 1.88 -5.38 -0.15
N ILE A 4 0.57 -5.20 -0.28
CA ILE A 4 -0.14 -4.16 0.44
C ILE A 4 -1.08 -4.83 1.45
N LYS A 5 -1.11 -4.29 2.66
CA LYS A 5 -2.12 -4.60 3.67
C LYS A 5 -2.86 -3.32 4.00
N VAL A 6 -4.18 -3.39 4.02
CA VAL A 6 -5.04 -2.25 4.36
C VAL A 6 -5.90 -2.64 5.55
N PHE A 7 -5.85 -1.84 6.60
CA PHE A 7 -6.61 -2.02 7.84
C PHE A 7 -7.54 -0.84 8.04
N GLY A 8 -8.72 -1.09 8.58
CA GLY A 8 -9.70 -0.04 8.89
C GLY A 8 -10.94 -0.63 9.51
N VAL A 9 -11.79 0.23 10.08
CA VAL A 9 -13.08 -0.18 10.65
C VAL A 9 -13.93 -0.85 9.57
N ARG A 10 -14.48 -2.03 9.86
CA ARG A 10 -15.20 -2.87 8.90
C ARG A 10 -16.28 -2.12 8.12
N GLU A 11 -17.07 -1.32 8.82
CA GLU A 11 -18.21 -0.58 8.28
C GLU A 11 -17.75 0.53 7.30
N GLN A 12 -16.54 1.06 7.47
CA GLN A 12 -15.97 2.08 6.60
C GLN A 12 -15.16 1.46 5.44
N LEU A 13 -14.38 0.41 5.72
CA LEU A 13 -13.47 -0.19 4.74
C LEU A 13 -14.20 -1.05 3.71
N ASN A 14 -15.19 -1.85 4.12
CA ASN A 14 -15.87 -2.78 3.21
C ASN A 14 -16.55 -2.11 2.00
N PRO A 15 -17.26 -0.98 2.16
CA PRO A 15 -17.87 -0.27 1.04
C PRO A 15 -16.85 0.27 0.02
N MET A 16 -15.64 0.60 0.46
CA MET A 16 -14.67 1.34 -0.36
C MET A 16 -13.49 0.50 -0.87
N LYS A 17 -13.27 -0.70 -0.34
CA LYS A 17 -12.06 -1.51 -0.60
C LYS A 17 -11.77 -1.81 -2.08
N GLU A 18 -12.79 -1.98 -2.92
CA GLU A 18 -12.58 -2.25 -4.36
C GLU A 18 -12.01 -1.03 -5.08
N GLN A 19 -12.60 0.14 -4.85
CA GLN A 19 -12.13 1.40 -5.40
C GLN A 19 -10.76 1.76 -4.82
N LEU A 20 -10.57 1.57 -3.51
CA LEU A 20 -9.29 1.79 -2.84
C LEU A 20 -8.21 0.90 -3.46
N ALA A 21 -8.55 -0.35 -3.78
CA ALA A 21 -7.61 -1.27 -4.41
C ALA A 21 -7.14 -0.81 -5.78
N SER A 22 -8.07 -0.27 -6.57
CA SER A 22 -7.78 0.27 -7.91
C SER A 22 -6.93 1.54 -7.82
N VAL A 23 -7.24 2.44 -6.87
CA VAL A 23 -6.46 3.68 -6.66
C VAL A 23 -5.04 3.37 -6.18
N ILE A 24 -4.88 2.53 -5.16
CA ILE A 24 -3.55 2.11 -4.68
C ILE A 24 -2.74 1.48 -5.83
N HIS A 25 -3.36 0.60 -6.62
CA HIS A 25 -2.64 -0.06 -7.70
C HIS A 25 -2.22 0.93 -8.80
N SER A 26 -3.09 1.87 -9.18
CA SER A 26 -2.73 2.94 -10.13
C SER A 26 -1.50 3.70 -9.68
N VAL A 27 -1.48 4.17 -8.42
CA VAL A 27 -0.33 4.91 -7.88
C VAL A 27 0.94 4.06 -7.88
N LEU A 28 0.85 2.77 -7.54
CA LEU A 28 2.02 1.88 -7.58
C LEU A 28 2.52 1.63 -9.01
N MET A 29 1.65 1.62 -10.01
CA MET A 29 2.06 1.57 -11.42
C MET A 29 2.78 2.87 -11.80
N ASP A 30 2.19 4.02 -11.49
CA ASP A 30 2.71 5.33 -11.90
C ASP A 30 4.06 5.66 -11.23
N VAL A 31 4.19 5.39 -9.93
CA VAL A 31 5.37 5.77 -9.14
C VAL A 31 6.44 4.68 -9.12
N LEU A 32 6.06 3.40 -9.04
CA LEU A 32 7.02 2.30 -8.92
C LEU A 32 7.20 1.50 -10.22
N GLY A 33 6.45 1.81 -11.28
CA GLY A 33 6.49 1.04 -12.52
C GLY A 33 6.03 -0.41 -12.35
N LEU A 34 5.13 -0.68 -11.39
CA LEU A 34 4.60 -2.04 -11.24
C LEU A 34 3.74 -2.41 -12.46
N PRO A 35 3.75 -3.68 -12.90
CA PRO A 35 2.83 -4.15 -13.94
C PRO A 35 1.36 -4.16 -13.47
N GLU A 36 0.44 -3.91 -14.40
CA GLU A 36 -1.01 -3.95 -14.19
C GLU A 36 -1.46 -5.27 -13.55
N ASN A 37 -0.92 -6.40 -14.00
CA ASN A 37 -1.29 -7.72 -13.52
C ASN A 37 -0.59 -8.15 -12.20
N LYS A 38 0.24 -7.30 -11.58
CA LYS A 38 0.94 -7.61 -10.31
C LYS A 38 0.27 -6.94 -9.10
N LYS A 39 -1.04 -7.17 -8.93
CA LYS A 39 -1.84 -6.63 -7.83
C LYS A 39 -1.89 -7.59 -6.64
N PHE A 40 -1.12 -7.30 -5.59
CA PHE A 40 -1.08 -8.09 -4.34
C PHE A 40 -1.53 -7.24 -3.14
N GLN A 41 -2.82 -7.26 -2.86
CA GLN A 41 -3.41 -6.47 -1.78
C GLN A 41 -4.29 -7.33 -0.89
N ARG A 42 -4.24 -7.10 0.43
CA ARG A 42 -5.06 -7.76 1.43
C ARG A 42 -5.77 -6.72 2.27
N TYR A 43 -7.04 -6.94 2.54
CA TYR A 43 -7.88 -6.03 3.31
C TYR A 43 -8.24 -6.71 4.62
N PHE A 44 -8.13 -5.97 5.72
CA PHE A 44 -8.40 -6.41 7.08
C PHE A 44 -9.50 -5.52 7.67
N PRO A 45 -10.78 -5.81 7.40
CA PRO A 45 -11.89 -5.11 8.02
C PRO A 45 -11.96 -5.49 9.51
N MET A 46 -11.58 -4.55 10.38
CA MET A 46 -11.49 -4.76 11.82
C MET A 46 -12.83 -4.50 12.50
N ASN A 47 -13.16 -5.24 13.56
CA ASN A 47 -14.23 -4.80 14.45
C ASN A 47 -13.79 -3.51 15.14
N MET A 48 -14.73 -2.62 15.44
CA MET A 48 -14.44 -1.35 16.12
C MET A 48 -13.72 -1.57 17.48
N GLU A 49 -14.05 -2.64 18.20
CA GLU A 49 -13.43 -2.98 19.49
C GLU A 49 -11.97 -3.43 19.37
N ASP A 50 -11.57 -3.95 18.21
CA ASP A 50 -10.22 -4.44 17.92
C ASP A 50 -9.32 -3.37 17.28
N PHE A 51 -9.87 -2.18 17.00
CA PHE A 51 -9.19 -1.14 16.25
C PHE A 51 -9.20 0.20 16.98
N GLN A 52 -8.25 0.32 17.92
CA GLN A 52 -8.06 1.53 18.70
C GLN A 52 -7.19 2.54 17.95
N TYR A 53 -7.66 3.79 17.90
CA TYR A 53 -6.94 4.92 17.32
C TYR A 53 -7.17 6.18 18.15
N PRO A 54 -6.29 7.20 18.02
CA PRO A 54 -6.41 8.44 18.76
C PRO A 54 -7.74 9.17 18.52
N PRO A 55 -8.23 9.97 19.50
CA PRO A 55 -9.55 10.59 19.43
C PRO A 55 -9.70 11.70 18.37
N ASP A 56 -8.60 12.15 17.77
CA ASP A 56 -8.59 13.10 16.65
C ASP A 56 -8.78 12.42 15.29
N ARG A 57 -8.77 11.09 15.22
CA ARG A 57 -9.14 10.30 14.03
C ARG A 57 -10.63 9.95 14.04
N SER A 58 -11.22 9.84 12.85
CA SER A 58 -12.59 9.37 12.71
C SER A 58 -12.66 7.86 12.50
N ALA A 59 -13.88 7.30 12.43
CA ALA A 59 -14.08 5.89 12.07
C ALA A 59 -13.52 5.52 10.68
N ALA A 60 -13.27 6.51 9.82
CA ALA A 60 -12.66 6.30 8.51
C ALA A 60 -11.15 6.02 8.60
N TYR A 61 -10.54 6.04 9.79
CA TYR A 61 -9.12 5.76 9.97
C TYR A 61 -8.69 4.48 9.26
N THR A 62 -7.71 4.63 8.36
CA THR A 62 -7.26 3.60 7.43
C THR A 62 -5.74 3.55 7.44
N ILE A 63 -5.18 2.38 7.71
CA ILE A 63 -3.73 2.14 7.68
C ILE A 63 -3.40 1.38 6.41
N VAL A 64 -2.44 1.87 5.64
CA VAL A 64 -1.87 1.22 4.46
C VAL A 64 -0.41 0.85 4.75
N GLU A 65 -0.15 -0.44 4.89
CA GLU A 65 1.21 -0.97 4.98
C GLU A 65 1.67 -1.47 3.61
N ILE A 66 2.85 -1.05 3.19
CA ILE A 66 3.45 -1.42 1.91
C ILE A 66 4.76 -2.15 2.19
N SER A 67 4.76 -3.47 2.03
CA SER A 67 5.99 -4.25 2.02
C SER A 67 6.52 -4.30 0.59
N MET A 68 7.77 -3.92 0.35
CA MET A 68 8.39 -3.92 -0.97
C MET A 68 9.88 -4.20 -0.91
N PHE A 69 10.49 -4.52 -2.06
CA PHE A 69 11.95 -4.62 -2.13
C PHE A 69 12.59 -3.27 -1.78
N GLU A 70 13.72 -3.34 -1.09
CA GLU A 70 14.65 -2.21 -1.02
C GLU A 70 15.18 -1.85 -2.42
N GLY A 71 15.79 -0.66 -2.52
CA GLY A 71 16.47 -0.19 -3.74
C GLY A 71 15.79 1.00 -4.43
N ARG A 72 14.58 1.40 -3.99
CA ARG A 72 13.97 2.65 -4.46
C ARG A 72 14.65 3.86 -3.86
N SER A 73 14.74 4.93 -4.65
CA SER A 73 15.27 6.21 -4.17
C SER A 73 14.41 6.78 -3.04
N MET A 74 15.02 7.62 -2.19
CA MET A 74 14.27 8.32 -1.14
C MET A 74 13.20 9.25 -1.72
N GLU A 75 13.46 9.85 -2.88
CA GLU A 75 12.52 10.71 -3.60
C GLU A 75 11.29 9.92 -4.06
N THR A 76 11.51 8.77 -4.70
CA THR A 76 10.44 7.87 -5.16
C THR A 76 9.57 7.38 -4.01
N LYS A 77 10.16 7.07 -2.85
CA LYS A 77 9.39 6.70 -1.64
C LYS A 77 8.54 7.85 -1.09
N LYS A 78 9.06 9.08 -1.12
CA LYS A 78 8.31 10.28 -0.71
C LYS A 78 7.18 10.59 -1.68
N ASP A 79 7.43 10.51 -2.99
CA ASP A 79 6.42 10.71 -4.02
C ASP A 79 5.31 9.65 -3.90
N LEU A 80 5.66 8.38 -3.67
CA LEU A 80 4.67 7.32 -3.44
C LEU A 80 3.70 7.68 -2.32
N ILE A 81 4.21 8.12 -1.17
CA ILE A 81 3.38 8.54 -0.03
C ILE A 81 2.50 9.73 -0.41
N GLN A 82 3.05 10.74 -1.08
CA GLN A 82 2.31 11.95 -1.49
C GLN A 82 1.21 11.63 -2.50
N GLN A 83 1.49 10.81 -3.52
CA GLN A 83 0.50 10.40 -4.51
C GLN A 83 -0.60 9.54 -3.90
N LEU A 84 -0.27 8.63 -2.96
CA LEU A 84 -1.28 7.85 -2.24
C LEU A 84 -2.21 8.76 -1.45
N TYR A 85 -1.69 9.70 -0.67
CA TYR A 85 -2.51 10.68 0.04
C TYR A 85 -3.43 11.46 -0.92
N LYS A 86 -2.87 12.00 -2.00
CA LYS A 86 -3.60 12.79 -2.99
C LYS A 86 -4.71 11.96 -3.66
N GLN A 87 -4.36 10.83 -4.25
CA GLN A 87 -5.30 10.06 -5.07
C GLN A 87 -6.39 9.40 -4.22
N ILE A 88 -6.04 8.89 -3.02
CA ILE A 88 -7.04 8.31 -2.12
C ILE A 88 -8.03 9.38 -1.65
N HIS A 89 -7.53 10.56 -1.28
CA HIS A 89 -8.39 11.68 -0.90
C HIS A 89 -9.31 12.13 -2.06
N GLU A 90 -8.75 12.40 -3.24
CA GLU A 90 -9.50 12.91 -4.40
C GLU A 90 -10.56 11.92 -4.90
N LYS A 91 -10.28 10.61 -4.86
CA LYS A 91 -11.17 9.59 -5.44
C LYS A 91 -12.15 8.98 -4.45
N LEU A 92 -11.78 8.88 -3.16
CA LEU A 92 -12.58 8.22 -2.14
C LEU A 92 -13.11 9.18 -1.07
N LEU A 93 -12.71 10.45 -1.10
CA LEU A 93 -13.04 11.46 -0.08
C LEU A 93 -12.58 11.05 1.33
N LEU A 94 -11.58 10.15 1.42
CA LEU A 94 -10.97 9.78 2.69
C LEU A 94 -10.16 10.99 3.19
N PRO A 95 -10.40 11.50 4.41
CA PRO A 95 -9.62 12.60 4.95
C PRO A 95 -8.13 12.21 5.06
N VAL A 96 -7.23 13.10 4.65
CA VAL A 96 -5.78 12.89 4.77
C VAL A 96 -5.38 12.62 6.23
N HIS A 97 -6.09 13.26 7.18
CA HIS A 97 -5.90 13.04 8.61
C HIS A 97 -6.26 11.61 9.07
N ASP A 98 -7.10 10.90 8.32
CA ASP A 98 -7.53 9.53 8.63
C ASP A 98 -6.79 8.48 7.81
N LEU A 99 -5.79 8.84 7.01
CA LEU A 99 -4.96 7.90 6.27
C LEU A 99 -3.57 7.86 6.88
N GLU A 100 -3.06 6.66 7.15
CA GLU A 100 -1.69 6.46 7.60
C GLU A 100 -0.99 5.46 6.67
N ILE A 101 0.26 5.76 6.28
CA ILE A 101 1.01 4.97 5.31
C ILE A 101 2.38 4.62 5.87
N THR A 102 2.73 3.34 5.88
CA THR A 102 4.07 2.86 6.26
C THR A 102 4.68 2.01 5.15
N ILE A 103 5.93 2.30 4.80
CA ILE A 103 6.71 1.50 3.85
C ILE A 103 7.68 0.61 4.64
N PHE A 104 7.63 -0.69 4.38
CA PHE A 104 8.58 -1.69 4.85
C PHE A 104 9.44 -2.15 3.68
N GLU A 105 10.74 -1.86 3.75
CA GLU A 105 11.71 -2.33 2.76
C GLU A 105 12.32 -3.65 3.22
N THR A 106 12.38 -4.62 2.30
CA THR A 106 12.93 -5.95 2.53
C THR A 106 14.06 -6.21 1.54
N PRO A 107 15.26 -6.62 1.98
CA PRO A 107 16.30 -7.10 1.07
C PRO A 107 15.78 -8.20 0.16
N ARG A 108 16.19 -8.19 -1.10
CA ARG A 108 15.67 -9.14 -2.10
C ARG A 108 15.87 -10.61 -1.68
N ALA A 109 17.03 -10.92 -1.10
CA ALA A 109 17.36 -12.24 -0.56
C ALA A 109 16.44 -12.72 0.58
N HIS A 110 15.73 -11.80 1.26
CA HIS A 110 14.82 -12.13 2.36
C HIS A 110 13.39 -12.41 1.90
N TRP A 111 13.14 -12.42 0.58
CA TRP A 111 11.82 -12.63 0.03
C TRP A 111 11.79 -13.83 -0.91
N GLY A 112 11.12 -14.90 -0.48
CA GLY A 112 10.88 -16.07 -1.33
C GLY A 112 9.72 -15.85 -2.31
N ILE A 113 9.95 -16.03 -3.61
CA ILE A 113 8.94 -15.90 -4.65
C ILE A 113 9.17 -17.01 -5.69
N ARG A 114 8.11 -17.72 -6.06
CA ARG A 114 8.18 -18.82 -7.06
C ARG A 114 9.26 -19.87 -6.75
N GLY A 115 9.54 -20.10 -5.46
CA GLY A 115 10.52 -21.09 -5.01
C GLY A 115 11.97 -20.61 -4.93
N LEU A 116 12.25 -19.34 -5.24
CA LEU A 116 13.60 -18.76 -5.21
C LEU A 116 13.68 -17.52 -4.30
N PRO A 117 14.86 -17.21 -3.74
CA PRO A 117 15.16 -15.90 -3.18
C PRO A 117 15.00 -14.78 -4.22
N GLY A 118 14.58 -13.59 -3.78
CA GLY A 118 14.21 -12.50 -4.67
C GLY A 118 15.37 -11.89 -5.48
N ASP A 119 16.60 -12.07 -5.04
CA ASP A 119 17.83 -11.68 -5.72
C ASP A 119 18.28 -12.68 -6.79
N GLU A 120 17.75 -13.91 -6.76
CA GLU A 120 17.93 -14.94 -7.80
C GLU A 120 16.83 -14.90 -8.87
N LEU A 121 15.87 -13.97 -8.77
CA LEU A 121 14.78 -13.82 -9.74
C LEU A 121 15.14 -12.92 -10.90
N GLU A 122 14.80 -13.36 -12.10
CA GLU A 122 14.69 -12.48 -13.26
C GLU A 122 13.38 -11.67 -13.18
N LEU A 123 13.50 -10.37 -12.92
CA LEU A 123 12.37 -9.44 -12.90
C LEU A 123 12.20 -8.77 -14.26
N ASN A 124 10.95 -8.67 -14.71
CA ASN A 124 10.59 -8.00 -15.97
C ASN A 124 10.40 -6.48 -15.83
N TYR A 125 10.88 -5.86 -14.75
CA TYR A 125 10.80 -4.42 -14.49
C TYR A 125 11.95 -3.97 -13.58
N ASN A 126 12.32 -2.69 -13.66
CA ASN A 126 13.42 -2.15 -12.85
C ASN A 126 12.97 -1.85 -11.41
N VAL A 127 13.76 -2.31 -10.45
CA VAL A 127 13.55 -2.07 -9.00
C VAL A 127 14.25 -0.78 -8.55
N GLU A 128 15.27 -0.31 -9.26
CA GLU A 128 15.96 0.94 -8.97
C GLU A 128 15.31 2.06 -9.79
N VAL A 129 14.24 2.65 -9.24
CA VAL A 129 13.67 3.92 -9.70
C VAL A 129 13.47 4.84 -8.51
#